data_AF-A0A4S8KVU4-F1
#
_entry.id   AF-A0A4S8KVU4-F1
#
_cell.length_a   1.000
_cell.length_b   1.000
_cell.length_c   1.000
_cell.angle_alpha   90.00
_cell.angle_beta   90.00
_cell.angle_gamma   90.00
#
_symmetry.space_group_name_H-M   'P 1'
#
loop_
_entity.id
_entity.type
_entity.pdbx_description
1 polymer ?
#
loop_
_entity_poly.entity_id
_entity_poly.type
_entity_poly.pdbx_seq_one_letter_code
_entity_poly.pdbx_strand_id
1 'polypeptide(L)' 'LHEAIGDIVTPAWMTNPPADVGLPKAGTLKAAHWHTLFSVHLPLALLSLW' A
#
# COMPACT_ATOMS: atom_id res chain seq x y z
N LEU A 1 -8.68 -0.74 -1.02
CA LEU A 1 -7.27 -0.52 -0.60
C LEU A 1 -6.35 -1.60 -1.17
N HIS A 2 -6.63 -2.90 -0.98
CA HIS A 2 -5.83 -3.98 -1.58
C HIS A 2 -5.65 -3.83 -3.10
N GLU A 3 -6.73 -3.62 -3.86
CA GLU A 3 -6.64 -3.36 -5.31
C GLU A 3 -5.81 -2.11 -5.64
N ALA A 4 -6.02 -1.01 -4.93
CA ALA A 4 -5.26 0.23 -5.15
C ALA A 4 -3.75 0.04 -4.91
N ILE A 5 -3.34 -0.77 -3.92
CA ILE A 5 -1.91 -1.07 -3.69
C ILE A 5 -1.29 -1.80 -4.89
N GLY A 6 -2.06 -2.66 -5.55
CA GLY A 6 -1.61 -3.37 -6.76
C GLY A 6 -1.57 -2.51 -8.01
N ASP A 7 -2.44 -1.50 -8.09
CA ASP A 7 -2.61 -0.65 -9.28
C ASP A 7 -1.71 0.61 -9.26
N ILE A 8 -1.28 1.05 -8.07
CA ILE A 8 -0.40 2.21 -7.91
C ILE A 8 1.04 1.87 -8.30
N VAL A 9 1.50 2.47 -9.40
CA VAL A 9 2.92 2.42 -9.81
C VAL A 9 3.75 3.30 -8.89
N THR A 10 4.49 2.67 -8.00
CA THR A 10 5.43 3.31 -7.08
C THR A 10 6.86 3.26 -7.62
N PRO A 11 7.68 4.27 -7.29
CA PRO A 11 9.05 4.31 -7.75
C PRO A 11 9.91 3.25 -7.05
N ALA A 12 10.90 2.70 -7.77
CA ALA A 12 11.72 1.57 -7.32
C ALA A 12 12.54 1.83 -6.03
N TRP A 13 12.75 3.09 -5.66
CA TRP A 13 13.45 3.49 -4.43
C TRP A 13 12.54 3.53 -3.19
N MET A 14 11.23 3.37 -3.38
CA MET A 14 10.24 3.41 -2.29
C MET A 14 9.90 2.00 -1.82
N THR A 15 9.82 1.83 -0.50
CA THR A 15 9.52 0.53 0.12
C THR A 15 8.05 0.19 -0.08
N ASN A 16 7.75 -0.61 -1.09
CA ASN A 16 6.39 -1.03 -1.35
C ASN A 16 5.86 -2.00 -0.30
N PRO A 17 4.66 -1.78 0.24
CA PRO A 17 3.98 -2.82 0.99
C PRO A 17 3.70 -4.02 0.08
N PRO A 18 3.68 -5.24 0.65
CA PRO A 18 3.24 -6.43 -0.08
C PRO A 18 1.84 -6.24 -0.65
N ALA A 19 1.55 -6.81 -1.82
CA ALA A 19 0.21 -6.78 -2.40
C ALA A 19 -0.80 -7.39 -1.41
N ASP A 20 -0.43 -8.45 -0.69
CA ASP A 20 -1.30 -9.14 0.28
C ASP A 20 -1.72 -8.29 1.49
N VAL A 21 -1.31 -7.03 1.61
CA VAL A 21 -1.72 -6.16 2.73
C VAL A 21 -3.24 -6.15 2.93
N GLY A 22 -3.66 -6.46 4.15
CA GLY A 22 -5.07 -6.57 4.55
C GLY A 22 -5.64 -7.98 4.42
N LEU A 23 -4.95 -8.92 3.76
CA LEU A 23 -5.33 -10.32 3.74
C LEU A 23 -4.79 -11.05 4.99
N PRO A 24 -5.48 -12.12 5.46
CA PRO A 24 -5.00 -12.92 6.59
C PRO A 24 -3.63 -13.59 6.34
N LYS A 25 -3.17 -13.64 5.08
CA LYS A 25 -1.86 -14.17 4.68
C LYS A 25 -0.71 -13.16 4.72
N ALA A 26 -0.99 -11.86 4.91
CA ALA A 26 -0.01 -10.78 4.77
C ALA A 26 1.11 -10.79 5.81
N GLY A 27 0.93 -11.51 6.94
CA GLY A 27 1.82 -11.42 8.09
C GLY A 27 1.86 -10.01 8.68
N THR A 28 2.89 -9.73 9.49
CA THR A 28 3.07 -8.41 10.12
C THR A 28 3.83 -7.46 9.19
N LEU A 29 3.25 -6.29 8.92
CA LEU A 29 3.88 -5.23 8.16
C LEU A 29 5.01 -4.54 8.95
N LYS A 30 6.15 -4.32 8.30
CA LYS A 30 7.25 -3.51 8.84
C LYS A 30 6.85 -2.04 8.92
N ALA A 31 7.44 -1.30 9.85
CA ALA A 31 7.16 0.13 10.05
C ALA A 31 7.30 0.96 8.76
N ALA A 32 8.30 0.68 7.92
CA ALA A 32 8.47 1.36 6.64
C ALA A 32 7.32 1.08 5.64
N HIS A 33 6.74 -0.14 5.65
CA HIS A 33 5.57 -0.46 4.83
C HIS A 33 4.33 0.27 5.32
N TRP A 34 4.15 0.39 6.65
CA TRP A 34 3.08 1.17 7.24
C TRP A 34 3.16 2.65 6.85
N HIS A 35 4.35 3.25 6.94
CA HIS A 35 4.54 4.65 6.58
C HIS A 35 4.17 4.92 5.12
N THR A 36 4.60 4.04 4.21
CA THR A 36 4.31 4.16 2.77
C THR A 36 2.83 3.92 2.48
N LEU A 37 2.21 2.95 3.15
CA LEU A 37 0.78 2.64 3.00
C LEU A 37 -0.09 3.86 3.38
N PHE A 38 0.20 4.52 4.50
CA PHE A 38 -0.57 5.67 4.97
C PHE A 38 -0.24 6.98 4.24
N SER A 39 1.02 7.21 3.86
CA SER A 39 1.42 8.46 3.19
C SER A 39 1.08 8.49 1.70
N VAL A 40 1.10 7.34 1.02
CA VAL A 40 1.00 7.28 -0.44
C VAL A 40 -0.25 6.52 -0.87
N HIS A 41 -0.38 5.26 -0.45
CA HIS A 41 -1.45 4.41 -0.96
C HIS A 41 -2.82 4.79 -0.43
N LEU A 42 -2.94 5.22 0.82
CA LEU A 42 -4.20 5.64 1.41
C LEU A 42 -4.80 6.88 0.70
N PRO A 43 -4.07 8.01 0.53
CA PRO A 43 -4.63 9.17 -0.17
C PRO A 43 -4.90 8.87 -1.64
N LEU A 44 -4.05 8.12 -2.34
CA LEU A 44 -4.29 7.73 -3.74
C LEU A 44 -5.52 6.83 -3.89
N ALA A 45 -5.70 5.86 -3.01
CA ALA A 45 -6.88 5.00 -3.00
C ALA A 45 -8.16 5.80 -2.71
N LEU A 46 -8.08 6.81 -1.84
CA LEU A 46 -9.22 7.69 -1.55
C LEU A 46 -9.57 8.58 -2.74
N LEU A 47 -8.56 9.11 -3.45
CA LEU A 47 -8.77 9.85 -4.70
C LEU A 47 -9.39 8.98 -5.79
N SER A 48 -9.04 7.70 -5.87
CA SER A 48 -9.64 6.77 -6.83
C SER A 48 -11.06 6.35 -6.47
N LEU A 49 -11.49 6.51 -5.21
CA LEU A 49 -12.82 6.16 -4.74
C LEU A 49 -13.86 7.27 -5.03
N TRP A 50 -13.39 8.50 -5.26
CA TRP A 50 -14.20 9.68 -5.45
C TRP A 50 -14.46 9.93 -6.94
#